data_AF-A0AAN6EPL6-F1
#
_entry.id   AF-A0AAN6EPL6-F1
#
_cell.length_a   1.000
_cell.length_b   1.000
_cell.length_c   1.000
_cell.angle_alpha   90.00
_cell.angle_beta   90.00
_cell.angle_gamma   90.00
#
_symmetry.space_group_name_H-M   'P 1'
#
loop_
_entity.id
_entity.type
_entity.pdbx_description
1 polymer ?
#
loop_
_entity_poly.entity_id
_entity_poly.type
_entity_poly.pdbx_seq_one_letter_code
_entity_poly.pdbx_strand_id
1 'polypeptide(L)'
;MVQRERTHQPAQPLHVTHRVPVALPHEIDMENQHQHPRAAHNAASTTATSLEDTLSRLITAFHILHHQGLLDECGHVSVRNPDDPSTFFTSNVPAILVSSRRHLSQWNVTDGSPVTDPVGGCTASEPTPDSEHFMDSCIYDMYPGVQSVVHSQCLSTMVYGLCNSRGSMLQATYQGAGFLGDHTPIFDAEHHYSTRLSDPYPRNLCINNLTLGDRLAQTFTRDQDMEMDERMGSEVDGAVGLDDNNCPDCCVVFLRGHGFVTWAVSIEDAVYRAIHLRRNADIQTNAMAQRNSTDMEVVYLSPREARDCKETINKATPQVWMAWSAHAERSGLYRTERGGGGRSTGAGEGSTASLPCP
;
A
#
# COMPACT_ATOMS: atom_id res chain seq x y z
N MET A 1 -66.46 -4.52 45.94
CA MET A 1 -65.98 -4.23 47.31
C MET A 1 -64.76 -3.31 47.18
N VAL A 2 -65.00 -2.02 47.39
CA VAL A 2 -64.07 -0.88 47.63
C VAL A 2 -62.84 -0.70 46.72
N GLN A 3 -62.98 0.24 45.77
CA GLN A 3 -61.90 1.08 45.23
C GLN A 3 -61.40 2.08 46.29
N ARG A 4 -60.12 2.44 46.27
CA ARG A 4 -59.65 3.76 46.74
C ARG A 4 -58.56 4.31 45.82
N GLU A 5 -58.94 5.33 45.08
CA GLU A 5 -58.07 6.34 44.48
C GLU A 5 -57.44 7.22 45.58
N ARG A 6 -56.23 7.76 45.33
CA ARG A 6 -55.85 9.10 45.78
C ARG A 6 -55.00 9.81 44.73
N THR A 7 -55.34 11.08 44.58
CA THR A 7 -55.04 12.12 43.60
C THR A 7 -53.71 12.88 43.83
N HIS A 8 -53.08 13.34 42.72
CA HIS A 8 -52.53 14.69 42.39
C HIS A 8 -52.17 15.69 43.54
N GLN A 9 -51.13 16.54 43.55
CA GLN A 9 -50.14 17.09 42.58
C GLN A 9 -49.09 17.95 43.39
N PRO A 10 -48.29 18.90 42.80
CA PRO A 10 -46.83 18.88 42.67
C PRO A 10 -46.03 19.79 43.65
N ALA A 11 -44.70 19.69 43.66
CA ALA A 11 -43.80 20.71 44.23
C ALA A 11 -42.72 21.16 43.23
N GLN A 12 -42.55 22.48 43.13
CA GLN A 12 -41.71 23.25 42.21
C GLN A 12 -40.25 23.40 42.72
N PRO A 13 -39.30 23.91 41.88
CA PRO A 13 -37.87 23.70 42.05
C PRO A 13 -37.19 24.77 42.91
N LEU A 14 -36.16 24.39 43.66
CA LEU A 14 -35.28 25.32 44.37
C LEU A 14 -33.91 25.38 43.67
N HIS A 15 -33.70 26.50 42.99
CA HIS A 15 -32.41 26.97 42.50
C HIS A 15 -31.68 27.62 43.67
N VAL A 16 -30.54 27.07 44.10
CA VAL A 16 -29.59 27.78 44.97
C VAL A 16 -28.19 27.59 44.41
N THR A 17 -27.61 28.71 44.01
CA THR A 17 -26.24 28.89 43.54
C THR A 17 -25.30 28.95 44.72
N HIS A 18 -24.27 28.10 44.75
CA HIS A 18 -23.11 28.31 45.62
C HIS A 18 -21.87 28.56 44.76
N ARG A 19 -21.48 29.84 44.72
CA ARG A 19 -20.19 30.32 44.22
C ARG A 19 -19.11 29.95 45.23
N VAL A 20 -18.05 29.31 44.74
CA VAL A 20 -16.78 29.10 45.48
C VAL A 20 -15.87 30.30 45.18
N PRO A 21 -15.25 30.96 46.18
CA PRO A 21 -14.33 32.07 45.93
C PRO A 21 -12.93 31.53 45.55
N VAL A 22 -12.43 31.96 44.40
CA VAL A 22 -11.02 31.79 43.99
C VAL A 22 -10.25 33.03 44.45
N ALA A 23 -9.22 32.84 45.25
CA ALA A 23 -8.29 33.88 45.67
C ALA A 23 -7.24 34.11 44.56
N LEU A 24 -7.06 35.37 44.17
CA LEU A 24 -6.00 35.85 43.27
C LEU A 24 -4.71 36.10 44.07
N PRO A 25 -3.54 35.70 43.55
CA PRO A 25 -2.27 36.32 43.91
C PRO A 25 -1.79 37.32 42.85
N HIS A 26 -1.65 38.56 43.30
CA HIS A 26 -0.64 39.59 42.96
C HIS A 26 -0.04 39.70 41.54
N GLU A 27 -0.21 40.91 41.00
CA GLU A 27 0.48 41.49 39.84
C GLU A 27 2.02 41.37 39.93
N ILE A 28 2.62 40.92 38.83
CA ILE A 28 4.03 41.16 38.50
C ILE A 28 4.05 41.73 37.08
N ASP A 29 4.70 42.89 36.95
CA ASP A 29 4.89 43.67 35.73
C ASP A 29 5.31 42.85 34.50
N MET A 30 4.58 43.03 33.40
CA MET A 30 5.04 42.63 32.06
C MET A 30 5.55 43.86 31.30
N GLU A 31 6.84 44.14 31.44
CA GLU A 31 7.59 44.90 30.45
C GLU A 31 8.80 44.11 29.97
N ASN A 32 8.71 43.73 28.69
CA ASN A 32 9.81 43.62 27.74
C ASN A 32 10.90 42.56 28.00
N GLN A 33 10.73 41.42 27.33
CA GLN A 33 11.73 40.68 26.53
C GLN A 33 11.18 39.28 26.31
N HIS A 34 11.18 38.79 25.08
CA HIS A 34 11.48 37.39 24.68
C HIS A 34 11.28 37.31 23.16
N GLN A 35 12.39 37.50 22.45
CA GLN A 35 12.55 36.99 21.09
C GLN A 35 12.24 35.49 21.11
N HIS A 36 11.25 35.07 20.33
CA HIS A 36 11.02 33.66 20.06
C HIS A 36 12.27 33.08 19.38
N PRO A 37 12.88 32.00 19.91
CA PRO A 37 13.89 31.30 19.15
C PRO A 37 13.19 30.65 17.95
N ARG A 38 13.62 31.05 16.75
CA ARG A 38 13.34 30.31 15.51
C ARG A 38 13.64 28.84 15.79
N ALA A 39 12.63 27.99 15.60
CA ALA A 39 12.79 26.55 15.62
C ALA A 39 13.93 26.18 14.66
N ALA A 40 15.07 25.78 15.22
CA ALA A 40 16.13 25.16 14.46
C ALA A 40 15.53 23.91 13.82
N HIS A 41 15.44 23.91 12.49
CA HIS A 41 15.25 22.69 11.72
C HIS A 41 16.39 21.75 12.11
N ASN A 42 16.09 20.78 12.97
CA ASN A 42 16.90 19.57 13.03
C ASN A 42 16.70 18.87 11.70
N ALA A 43 17.58 19.15 10.75
CA ALA A 43 17.79 18.29 9.61
C ALA A 43 18.13 16.90 10.17
N ALA A 44 17.17 15.98 10.10
CA ALA A 44 17.47 14.58 10.25
C ALA A 44 18.56 14.27 9.23
N SER A 45 19.73 13.83 9.72
CA SER A 45 20.81 13.37 8.87
C SER A 45 20.30 12.13 8.12
N THR A 46 19.89 12.32 6.88
CA THR A 46 19.54 11.24 5.95
C THR A 46 20.81 10.47 5.63
N THR A 47 21.18 9.51 6.47
CA THR A 47 22.18 8.52 6.08
C THR A 47 21.59 7.76 4.90
N ALA A 48 22.18 7.92 3.71
CA ALA A 48 21.78 7.18 2.52
C ALA A 48 21.70 5.68 2.87
N THR A 49 20.54 5.07 2.66
CA THR A 49 20.32 3.65 2.90
C THR A 49 21.19 2.87 1.93
N SER A 50 22.02 1.94 2.44
CA SER A 50 22.89 1.17 1.55
C SER A 50 22.05 0.27 0.62
N LEU A 51 22.61 -0.09 -0.55
CA LEU A 51 21.99 -1.10 -1.43
C LEU A 51 21.71 -2.41 -0.68
N GLU A 52 22.63 -2.85 0.18
CA GLU A 52 22.45 -4.07 0.99
C GLU A 52 21.24 -3.98 1.92
N ASP A 53 21.07 -2.84 2.60
CA ASP A 53 19.91 -2.60 3.46
C ASP A 53 18.61 -2.57 2.64
N THR A 54 18.62 -1.96 1.46
CA THR A 54 17.47 -1.90 0.56
C THR A 54 17.04 -3.30 0.10
N LEU A 55 17.98 -4.15 -0.33
CA LEU A 55 17.68 -5.53 -0.74
C LEU A 55 17.20 -6.39 0.44
N SER A 56 17.78 -6.20 1.63
CA SER A 56 17.32 -6.87 2.85
C SER A 56 15.89 -6.47 3.23
N ARG A 57 15.55 -5.18 3.11
CA ARG A 57 14.20 -4.66 3.32
C ARG A 57 13.22 -5.18 2.27
N LEU A 58 13.63 -5.31 1.01
CA LEU A 58 12.80 -5.90 -0.04
C LEU A 58 12.44 -7.36 0.28
N ILE A 59 13.42 -8.18 0.69
CA ILE A 59 13.16 -9.57 1.13
C ILE A 59 12.17 -9.60 2.31
N THR A 60 12.38 -8.71 3.28
CA THR A 60 11.48 -8.56 4.43
C THR A 60 10.07 -8.16 3.99
N ALA A 61 9.93 -7.29 2.98
CA ALA A 61 8.65 -6.88 2.41
C ALA A 61 7.88 -8.07 1.81
N PHE A 62 8.55 -8.94 1.03
CA PHE A 62 7.95 -10.18 0.54
C PHE A 62 7.39 -11.03 1.68
N HIS A 63 8.16 -11.22 2.76
CA HIS A 63 7.73 -12.00 3.92
C HIS A 63 6.53 -11.37 4.63
N ILE A 64 6.57 -10.05 4.85
CA ILE A 64 5.47 -9.32 5.47
C ILE A 64 4.20 -9.46 4.62
N LEU A 65 4.27 -9.17 3.32
CA LEU A 65 3.11 -9.18 2.46
C LEU A 65 2.50 -10.59 2.33
N HIS A 66 3.34 -11.63 2.22
CA HIS A 66 2.87 -13.02 2.25
C HIS A 66 2.20 -13.37 3.58
N HIS A 67 2.82 -13.02 4.72
CA HIS A 67 2.25 -13.29 6.05
C HIS A 67 0.92 -12.56 6.25
N GLN A 68 0.79 -11.37 5.64
CA GLN A 68 -0.44 -10.59 5.64
C GLN A 68 -1.43 -11.03 4.55
N GLY A 69 -1.22 -12.18 3.88
CA GLY A 69 -2.13 -12.74 2.88
C GLY A 69 -2.38 -11.83 1.67
N LEU A 70 -1.38 -11.01 1.31
CA LEU A 70 -1.41 -10.14 0.13
C LEU A 70 -0.66 -10.73 -1.05
N LEU A 71 0.39 -11.51 -0.78
CA LEU A 71 1.12 -12.28 -1.78
C LEU A 71 0.97 -13.76 -1.48
N ASP A 72 0.94 -14.57 -2.53
CA ASP A 72 0.83 -16.02 -2.47
C ASP A 72 1.82 -16.65 -3.47
N GLU A 73 1.40 -17.60 -4.31
CA GLU A 73 2.18 -18.09 -5.44
C GLU A 73 2.39 -17.02 -6.53
N CYS A 74 1.57 -15.97 -6.53
CA CYS A 74 1.55 -14.86 -7.47
C CYS A 74 1.70 -13.49 -6.77
N GLY A 75 1.94 -12.47 -7.59
CA GLY A 75 2.16 -11.09 -7.15
C GLY A 75 3.57 -10.85 -6.61
N HIS A 76 3.93 -9.59 -6.45
CA HIS A 76 5.28 -9.19 -6.07
C HIS A 76 5.34 -7.80 -5.47
N VAL A 77 6.50 -7.51 -4.88
CA VAL A 77 6.92 -6.16 -4.49
C VAL A 77 8.25 -5.85 -5.18
N SER A 78 8.38 -4.64 -5.70
CA SER A 78 9.59 -4.15 -6.33
C SER A 78 10.13 -2.91 -5.62
N VAL A 79 11.41 -2.61 -5.83
CA VAL A 79 12.05 -1.37 -5.37
C VAL A 79 12.97 -0.82 -6.46
N ARG A 80 12.90 0.49 -6.70
CA ARG A 80 13.87 1.20 -7.53
C ARG A 80 15.26 1.08 -6.92
N ASN A 81 16.27 0.88 -7.75
CA ASN A 81 17.64 0.82 -7.27
C ASN A 81 18.05 2.21 -6.72
N PRO A 82 18.48 2.30 -5.44
CA PRO A 82 18.80 3.58 -4.81
C PRO A 82 20.08 4.23 -5.35
N ASP A 83 20.98 3.44 -5.92
CA ASP A 83 22.26 3.91 -6.46
C ASP A 83 22.19 4.22 -7.96
N ASP A 84 21.26 3.58 -8.68
CA ASP A 84 21.04 3.76 -10.12
C ASP A 84 19.54 3.68 -10.47
N PRO A 85 18.83 4.83 -10.54
CA PRO A 85 17.38 4.86 -10.73
C PRO A 85 16.93 4.37 -12.11
N SER A 86 17.85 4.07 -13.04
CA SER A 86 17.54 3.45 -14.33
C SER A 86 17.26 1.95 -14.23
N THR A 87 17.42 1.36 -13.04
CA THR A 87 17.14 -0.05 -12.77
C THR A 87 16.29 -0.24 -11.52
N PHE A 88 15.70 -1.43 -11.36
CA PHE A 88 14.92 -1.82 -10.19
C PHE A 88 15.08 -3.30 -9.88
N PHE A 89 14.64 -3.71 -8.67
CA PHE A 89 14.70 -5.09 -8.20
C PHE A 89 13.31 -5.62 -7.85
N THR A 90 13.04 -6.88 -8.20
CA THR A 90 11.87 -7.66 -7.75
C THR A 90 12.26 -9.14 -7.71
N SER A 91 11.31 -10.03 -7.41
CA SER A 91 11.52 -11.48 -7.47
C SER A 91 10.50 -12.13 -8.40
N ASN A 92 10.95 -13.10 -9.19
CA ASN A 92 10.09 -13.93 -10.06
C ASN A 92 9.77 -15.30 -9.42
N VAL A 93 10.10 -15.49 -8.13
CA VAL A 93 9.69 -16.68 -7.38
C VAL A 93 8.62 -16.31 -6.36
N PRO A 94 7.73 -17.24 -6.00
CA PRO A 94 6.73 -17.03 -4.95
C PRO A 94 7.32 -16.42 -3.69
N ALA A 95 6.59 -15.48 -3.07
CA ALA A 95 7.07 -14.67 -1.94
C ALA A 95 7.59 -15.51 -0.76
N ILE A 96 7.00 -16.69 -0.51
CA ILE A 96 7.42 -17.63 0.53
C ILE A 96 8.82 -18.24 0.29
N LEU A 97 9.27 -18.28 -0.97
CA LEU A 97 10.57 -18.85 -1.36
C LEU A 97 11.71 -17.82 -1.37
N VAL A 98 11.41 -16.52 -1.27
CA VAL A 98 12.40 -15.45 -1.31
C VAL A 98 13.23 -15.44 -0.02
N SER A 99 14.36 -16.17 0.02
CA SER A 99 15.20 -16.30 1.22
C SER A 99 16.49 -15.48 1.20
N SER A 100 16.90 -14.98 0.04
CA SER A 100 18.17 -14.29 -0.15
C SER A 100 18.18 -13.47 -1.43
N ARG A 101 19.21 -12.64 -1.59
CA ARG A 101 19.38 -11.73 -2.73
C ARG A 101 19.46 -12.46 -4.08
N ARG A 102 19.91 -13.72 -4.11
CA ARG A 102 19.95 -14.51 -5.35
C ARG A 102 18.56 -14.77 -5.96
N HIS A 103 17.50 -14.65 -5.15
CA HIS A 103 16.12 -14.78 -5.64
C HIS A 103 15.56 -13.45 -6.15
N LEU A 104 16.32 -12.36 -6.02
CA LEU A 104 15.98 -11.07 -6.58
C LEU A 104 16.63 -10.95 -7.96
N SER A 105 15.90 -10.37 -8.89
CA SER A 105 16.32 -10.09 -10.26
C SER A 105 16.38 -8.57 -10.46
N GLN A 106 17.32 -8.12 -11.28
CA GLN A 106 17.48 -6.70 -11.60
C GLN A 106 17.04 -6.43 -13.05
N TRP A 107 16.24 -5.39 -13.23
CA TRP A 107 15.60 -5.05 -14.50
C TRP A 107 15.86 -3.59 -14.86
N ASN A 108 15.94 -3.30 -16.16
CA ASN A 108 16.00 -1.95 -16.69
C ASN A 108 14.61 -1.30 -16.61
N VAL A 109 14.56 -0.04 -16.18
CA VAL A 109 13.31 0.75 -16.07
C VAL A 109 12.74 1.09 -17.45
N THR A 110 13.60 1.34 -18.44
CA THR A 110 13.17 1.83 -19.77
C THR A 110 12.40 0.78 -20.58
N ASP A 111 12.70 -0.51 -20.41
CA ASP A 111 12.14 -1.56 -21.27
C ASP A 111 11.84 -2.89 -20.57
N GLY A 112 12.07 -3.00 -19.26
CA GLY A 112 11.87 -4.22 -18.49
C GLY A 112 12.81 -5.35 -18.88
N SER A 113 13.87 -5.09 -19.65
CA SER A 113 14.88 -6.09 -20.00
C SER A 113 15.76 -6.42 -18.78
N PRO A 114 16.30 -7.65 -18.69
CA PRO A 114 17.21 -7.99 -17.60
C PRO A 114 18.52 -7.21 -17.68
N VAL A 115 19.04 -6.83 -16.51
CA VAL A 115 20.40 -6.27 -16.41
C VAL A 115 21.41 -7.42 -16.56
N THR A 116 22.35 -7.28 -17.50
CA THR A 116 23.35 -8.32 -17.83
C THR A 116 24.24 -8.70 -16.64
N ASP A 117 24.67 -7.71 -15.85
CA ASP A 117 25.55 -7.90 -14.69
C ASP A 117 24.88 -7.33 -13.42
N PRO A 118 23.93 -8.07 -12.79
CA PRO A 118 23.21 -7.55 -11.64
C PRO A 118 24.10 -7.31 -10.43
N VAL A 119 23.80 -6.23 -9.71
CA VAL A 119 24.55 -5.84 -8.51
C VAL A 119 23.97 -6.48 -7.24
N GLY A 120 24.70 -6.35 -6.12
CA GLY A 120 24.18 -6.72 -4.80
C GLY A 120 24.01 -8.22 -4.56
N GLY A 121 24.46 -9.09 -5.47
CA GLY A 121 24.25 -10.55 -5.38
C GLY A 121 22.89 -11.00 -5.91
N CYS A 122 22.23 -10.16 -6.71
CA CYS A 122 21.02 -10.48 -7.47
C CYS A 122 21.34 -11.34 -8.70
N THR A 123 20.32 -11.90 -9.32
CA THR A 123 20.43 -12.85 -10.44
C THR A 123 19.93 -12.25 -11.74
N ALA A 124 20.63 -12.50 -12.85
CA ALA A 124 20.13 -12.16 -14.18
C ALA A 124 19.05 -13.19 -14.54
N SER A 125 17.83 -12.74 -14.83
CA SER A 125 16.69 -13.62 -15.08
C SER A 125 16.08 -13.29 -16.44
N GLU A 126 15.72 -14.32 -17.19
CA GLU A 126 15.00 -14.11 -18.45
C GLU A 126 13.50 -13.92 -18.15
N PRO A 127 12.82 -13.00 -18.87
CA PRO A 127 11.37 -12.89 -18.78
C PRO A 127 10.67 -14.18 -19.21
N THR A 128 9.65 -14.54 -18.46
CA THR A 128 8.70 -15.61 -18.77
C THR A 128 7.38 -15.03 -19.29
N PRO A 129 6.50 -15.83 -19.93
CA PRO A 129 5.21 -15.33 -20.42
C PRO A 129 4.28 -14.75 -19.34
N ASP A 130 4.52 -15.02 -18.07
CA ASP A 130 3.80 -14.54 -16.89
C ASP A 130 4.59 -13.47 -16.10
N SER A 131 5.72 -13.01 -16.62
CA SER A 131 6.53 -11.99 -15.96
C SER A 131 5.85 -10.63 -15.98
N GLU A 132 5.35 -10.19 -14.83
CA GLU A 132 4.62 -8.92 -14.70
C GLU A 132 5.50 -7.74 -14.25
N HIS A 133 6.82 -7.93 -14.15
CA HIS A 133 7.75 -6.82 -13.83
C HIS A 133 7.72 -5.69 -14.87
N PHE A 134 7.20 -5.95 -16.08
CA PHE A 134 6.95 -4.91 -17.07
C PHE A 134 5.99 -3.82 -16.56
N MET A 135 5.06 -4.15 -15.67
CA MET A 135 4.18 -3.14 -15.06
C MET A 135 5.00 -2.17 -14.19
N ASP A 136 5.95 -2.70 -13.41
CA ASP A 136 6.84 -1.89 -12.58
C ASP A 136 7.74 -1.02 -13.46
N SER A 137 8.28 -1.57 -14.55
CA SER A 137 9.09 -0.85 -15.52
C SER A 137 8.37 0.40 -16.02
N CYS A 138 7.15 0.25 -16.53
CA CYS A 138 6.34 1.37 -17.03
C CYS A 138 5.96 2.37 -15.94
N ILE A 139 5.65 1.91 -14.72
CA ILE A 139 5.36 2.81 -13.59
C ILE A 139 6.62 3.58 -13.19
N TYR A 140 7.78 2.94 -13.08
CA TYR A 140 9.03 3.60 -12.75
C TYR A 140 9.49 4.56 -13.85
N ASP A 141 9.27 4.25 -15.12
CA ASP A 141 9.64 5.12 -16.24
C ASP A 141 8.76 6.38 -16.26
N MET A 142 7.45 6.21 -16.10
CA MET A 142 6.49 7.31 -16.09
C MET A 142 6.56 8.18 -14.84
N TYR A 143 6.92 7.59 -13.70
CA TYR A 143 6.88 8.24 -12.39
C TYR A 143 8.23 8.16 -11.65
N PRO A 144 9.17 9.08 -11.92
CA PRO A 144 10.47 9.14 -11.24
C PRO A 144 10.39 9.21 -9.71
N GLY A 145 9.32 9.78 -9.15
CA GLY A 145 9.10 9.85 -7.71
C GLY A 145 8.80 8.51 -7.04
N VAL A 146 8.30 7.53 -7.79
CA VAL A 146 7.97 6.19 -7.28
C VAL A 146 9.26 5.42 -6.97
N GLN A 147 9.33 4.87 -5.75
CA GLN A 147 10.47 4.10 -5.27
C GLN A 147 10.14 2.63 -4.98
N SER A 148 8.87 2.29 -4.78
CA SER A 148 8.44 0.90 -4.60
C SER A 148 7.03 0.71 -5.15
N VAL A 149 6.79 -0.46 -5.74
CA VAL A 149 5.51 -0.89 -6.30
C VAL A 149 5.15 -2.24 -5.71
N VAL A 150 3.86 -2.44 -5.41
CA VAL A 150 3.30 -3.73 -4.97
C VAL A 150 2.17 -4.10 -5.92
N HIS A 151 2.28 -5.28 -6.51
CA HIS A 151 1.21 -5.94 -7.23
C HIS A 151 0.71 -7.13 -6.43
N SER A 152 -0.59 -7.25 -6.27
CA SER A 152 -1.22 -8.31 -5.48
C SER A 152 -2.49 -8.80 -6.15
N GLN A 153 -2.68 -10.12 -6.11
CA GLN A 153 -3.87 -10.82 -6.57
C GLN A 153 -4.81 -11.17 -5.40
N CYS A 154 -4.71 -10.43 -4.27
CA CYS A 154 -5.49 -10.71 -3.07
C CYS A 154 -7.01 -10.69 -3.35
N LEU A 155 -7.68 -11.80 -3.04
CA LEU A 155 -9.10 -12.00 -3.33
C LEU A 155 -10.01 -10.97 -2.66
N SER A 156 -9.68 -10.55 -1.42
CA SER A 156 -10.42 -9.52 -0.69
C SER A 156 -10.54 -8.21 -1.47
N THR A 157 -9.53 -7.86 -2.27
CA THR A 157 -9.49 -6.64 -3.07
C THR A 157 -10.00 -6.84 -4.49
N MET A 158 -9.91 -8.05 -5.03
CA MET A 158 -10.28 -8.36 -6.42
C MET A 158 -11.74 -8.03 -6.74
N VAL A 159 -12.65 -8.17 -5.77
CA VAL A 159 -14.07 -7.82 -5.93
C VAL A 159 -14.27 -6.38 -6.40
N TYR A 160 -13.42 -5.44 -5.95
CA TYR A 160 -13.51 -4.04 -6.31
C TYR A 160 -13.00 -3.73 -7.72
N GLY A 161 -12.16 -4.60 -8.30
CA GLY A 161 -11.79 -4.54 -9.71
C GLY A 161 -12.90 -4.99 -10.66
N LEU A 162 -13.98 -5.61 -10.15
CA LEU A 162 -15.14 -6.04 -10.94
C LEU A 162 -16.30 -5.02 -10.88
N CYS A 163 -16.13 -3.93 -10.14
CA CYS A 163 -17.13 -2.89 -10.00
C CYS A 163 -17.19 -2.00 -11.24
N ASN A 164 -18.38 -1.55 -11.63
CA ASN A 164 -18.60 -0.69 -12.80
C ASN A 164 -19.42 0.57 -12.47
N SER A 165 -19.65 0.83 -11.18
CA SER A 165 -20.37 2.02 -10.72
C SER A 165 -19.64 2.67 -9.54
N ARG A 166 -19.66 4.01 -9.50
CA ARG A 166 -18.96 4.80 -8.48
C ARG A 166 -19.35 4.40 -7.05
N GLY A 167 -20.63 4.07 -6.80
CA GLY A 167 -21.13 3.64 -5.49
C GLY A 167 -20.71 2.23 -5.07
N SER A 168 -20.15 1.44 -5.99
CA SER A 168 -19.60 0.11 -5.72
C SER A 168 -18.07 0.08 -5.61
N MET A 169 -17.40 1.16 -6.01
CA MET A 169 -15.94 1.25 -5.95
C MET A 169 -15.44 1.30 -4.51
N LEU A 170 -14.17 0.93 -4.31
CA LEU A 170 -13.56 0.99 -3.00
C LEU A 170 -13.38 2.47 -2.57
N GLN A 171 -13.91 2.80 -1.40
CA GLN A 171 -13.84 4.13 -0.79
C GLN A 171 -13.15 4.04 0.58
N ALA A 172 -12.55 5.13 1.06
CA ALA A 172 -11.90 5.15 2.36
C ALA A 172 -12.93 4.99 3.50
N THR A 173 -12.90 3.86 4.21
CA THR A 173 -13.85 3.54 5.29
C THR A 173 -13.34 3.82 6.70
N TYR A 174 -12.02 3.91 6.89
CA TYR A 174 -11.41 4.10 8.21
C TYR A 174 -10.10 4.88 8.10
N GLN A 175 -9.60 5.36 9.24
CA GLN A 175 -8.44 6.25 9.34
C GLN A 175 -7.19 5.78 8.57
N GLY A 176 -6.95 4.47 8.46
CA GLY A 176 -5.77 3.92 7.78
C GLY A 176 -5.87 3.85 6.25
N ALA A 177 -7.02 4.23 5.69
CA ALA A 177 -7.29 4.13 4.24
C ALA A 177 -7.50 5.50 3.57
N GLY A 178 -7.25 6.61 4.29
CA GLY A 178 -7.40 7.95 3.72
C GLY A 178 -6.53 8.22 2.48
N PHE A 179 -5.44 7.47 2.28
CA PHE A 179 -4.58 7.56 1.09
C PHE A 179 -5.31 7.21 -0.22
N LEU A 180 -6.43 6.48 -0.16
CA LEU A 180 -7.27 6.18 -1.32
C LEU A 180 -7.90 7.44 -1.93
N GLY A 181 -8.04 8.51 -1.14
CA GLY A 181 -8.73 9.72 -1.58
C GLY A 181 -10.16 9.44 -2.01
N ASP A 182 -10.58 10.08 -3.11
CA ASP A 182 -11.92 10.01 -3.70
C ASP A 182 -11.95 9.23 -5.03
N HIS A 183 -10.83 8.64 -5.45
CA HIS A 183 -10.69 8.02 -6.77
C HIS A 183 -9.80 6.76 -6.72
N THR A 184 -10.35 5.63 -7.16
CA THR A 184 -9.70 4.30 -7.16
C THR A 184 -9.91 3.61 -8.52
N PRO A 185 -9.20 4.02 -9.58
CA PRO A 185 -9.51 3.62 -10.94
C PRO A 185 -9.35 2.12 -11.18
N ILE A 186 -10.04 1.62 -12.20
CA ILE A 186 -9.99 0.23 -12.65
C ILE A 186 -9.42 0.19 -14.06
N PHE A 187 -8.29 -0.50 -14.22
CA PHE A 187 -7.70 -0.82 -15.49
C PHE A 187 -8.32 -2.10 -16.07
N ASP A 188 -8.77 -2.02 -17.32
CA ASP A 188 -9.32 -3.15 -18.07
C ASP A 188 -8.46 -3.47 -19.30
N ALA A 189 -7.67 -4.54 -19.21
CA ALA A 189 -6.79 -4.99 -20.28
C ALA A 189 -7.52 -5.35 -21.58
N GLU A 190 -8.82 -5.69 -21.54
CA GLU A 190 -9.60 -6.07 -22.73
C GLU A 190 -9.60 -4.95 -23.77
N HIS A 191 -9.64 -3.69 -23.34
CA HIS A 191 -9.63 -2.53 -24.25
C HIS A 191 -8.29 -2.30 -24.95
N HIS A 192 -7.22 -2.98 -24.52
CA HIS A 192 -5.86 -2.69 -24.96
C HIS A 192 -5.21 -3.80 -25.79
N TYR A 193 -5.75 -5.03 -25.76
CA TYR A 193 -5.20 -6.16 -26.53
C TYR A 193 -5.17 -5.92 -28.05
N SER A 194 -6.18 -5.27 -28.62
CA SER A 194 -6.31 -5.09 -30.07
C SER A 194 -5.49 -3.91 -30.63
N THR A 195 -5.01 -3.01 -29.76
CA THR A 195 -4.57 -1.68 -30.20
C THR A 195 -3.14 -1.64 -30.72
N ARG A 196 -2.25 -2.51 -30.22
CA ARG A 196 -0.81 -2.56 -30.62
C ARG A 196 -0.14 -3.94 -30.46
N LEU A 197 -0.85 -4.95 -29.98
CA LEU A 197 -0.31 -6.30 -29.84
C LEU A 197 -0.67 -7.13 -31.08
N SER A 198 0.27 -7.97 -31.54
CA SER A 198 0.04 -8.86 -32.68
C SER A 198 -0.94 -9.97 -32.30
N ASP A 199 -1.97 -10.18 -33.12
CA ASP A 199 -2.87 -11.33 -33.02
C ASP A 199 -2.15 -12.57 -33.59
N PRO A 200 -2.03 -13.70 -32.86
CA PRO A 200 -2.63 -14.03 -31.57
C PRO A 200 -1.78 -13.68 -30.34
N TYR A 201 -2.25 -12.71 -29.54
CA TYR A 201 -1.75 -12.44 -28.19
C TYR A 201 -2.70 -13.05 -27.14
N PRO A 202 -2.21 -13.83 -26.15
CA PRO A 202 -3.04 -14.39 -25.11
C PRO A 202 -3.79 -13.30 -24.30
N ARG A 203 -5.11 -13.41 -24.20
CA ARG A 203 -5.95 -12.51 -23.40
C ARG A 203 -6.19 -13.06 -21.99
N ASN A 204 -5.11 -13.19 -21.23
CA ASN A 204 -5.09 -13.84 -19.90
C ASN A 204 -5.06 -12.84 -18.73
N LEU A 205 -5.29 -11.55 -18.98
CA LEU A 205 -5.28 -10.44 -18.01
C LEU A 205 -3.91 -10.07 -17.40
N CYS A 206 -2.85 -10.81 -17.75
CA CYS A 206 -1.49 -10.50 -17.30
C CYS A 206 -0.97 -9.22 -17.96
N ILE A 207 -0.28 -8.39 -17.20
CA ILE A 207 0.38 -7.15 -17.61
C ILE A 207 1.88 -7.43 -17.75
N ASN A 208 2.19 -8.21 -18.78
CA ASN A 208 3.47 -8.87 -19.03
C ASN A 208 4.18 -8.32 -20.27
N ASN A 209 3.85 -7.10 -20.68
CA ASN A 209 4.50 -6.40 -21.79
C ASN A 209 4.36 -4.89 -21.62
N LEU A 210 5.25 -4.14 -22.28
CA LEU A 210 5.30 -2.68 -22.18
C LEU A 210 4.02 -1.99 -22.67
N THR A 211 3.31 -2.54 -23.66
CA THR A 211 2.07 -1.91 -24.16
C THR A 211 0.98 -1.91 -23.09
N LEU A 212 0.78 -3.03 -22.39
CA LEU A 212 -0.19 -3.09 -21.30
C LEU A 212 0.32 -2.34 -20.07
N GLY A 213 1.63 -2.43 -19.77
CA GLY A 213 2.26 -1.70 -18.67
C GLY A 213 2.11 -0.18 -18.79
N ASP A 214 2.35 0.39 -19.98
CA ASP A 214 2.19 1.83 -20.24
C ASP A 214 0.74 2.30 -20.03
N ARG A 215 -0.23 1.50 -20.47
CA ARG A 215 -1.66 1.83 -20.32
C ARG A 215 -2.11 1.73 -18.87
N LEU A 216 -1.59 0.73 -18.14
CA LEU A 216 -1.80 0.64 -16.70
C LEU A 216 -1.18 1.85 -15.99
N ALA A 217 0.06 2.22 -16.32
CA ALA A 217 0.74 3.37 -15.73
C ALA A 217 -0.06 4.67 -15.94
N GLN A 218 -0.60 4.90 -17.14
CA GLN A 218 -1.49 6.05 -17.43
C GLN A 218 -2.74 6.09 -16.55
N THR A 219 -3.27 4.93 -16.17
CA THR A 219 -4.49 4.82 -15.35
C THR A 219 -4.31 5.38 -13.92
N PHE A 220 -3.07 5.59 -13.46
CA PHE A 220 -2.81 6.23 -12.18
C PHE A 220 -3.04 7.76 -12.19
N THR A 221 -3.13 8.39 -13.37
CA THR A 221 -3.48 9.81 -13.50
C THR A 221 -4.99 10.00 -13.50
N ARG A 222 -5.49 11.14 -12.97
CA ARG A 222 -6.92 11.47 -13.11
C ARG A 222 -7.19 11.89 -14.54
N ASP A 223 -8.18 11.27 -15.18
CA ASP A 223 -8.73 11.76 -16.44
C ASP A 223 -9.29 13.18 -16.23
N GLN A 224 -8.73 14.15 -16.93
CA GLN A 224 -9.21 15.54 -16.93
C GLN A 224 -10.66 15.65 -17.45
N ASP A 225 -11.15 14.63 -18.16
CA ASP A 225 -12.49 14.59 -18.77
C ASP A 225 -13.64 14.47 -17.75
N MET A 226 -13.36 14.07 -16.50
CA MET A 226 -14.38 14.07 -15.43
C MET A 226 -14.64 15.46 -14.81
N GLU A 227 -13.84 16.48 -15.14
CA GLU A 227 -14.02 17.87 -14.69
C GLU A 227 -14.52 18.81 -15.80
N MET A 228 -15.12 18.28 -16.88
CA MET A 228 -15.58 19.07 -18.02
C MET A 228 -16.91 19.80 -17.80
N ASP A 229 -17.18 20.30 -16.59
CA ASP A 229 -18.32 21.20 -16.30
C ASP A 229 -17.93 22.61 -15.80
N GLU A 230 -16.64 22.93 -15.54
CA GLU A 230 -16.31 24.30 -15.08
C GLU A 230 -15.03 24.97 -15.62
N ARG A 231 -14.26 24.37 -16.54
CA ARG A 231 -13.11 25.08 -17.15
C ARG A 231 -13.12 25.05 -18.67
N MET A 232 -13.62 26.15 -19.22
CA MET A 232 -13.46 26.52 -20.63
C MET A 232 -12.00 26.53 -21.07
N GLY A 233 -11.67 25.64 -22.02
CA GLY A 233 -10.80 25.91 -23.15
C GLY A 233 -9.31 26.12 -22.88
N SER A 234 -8.54 25.04 -23.00
CA SER A 234 -7.28 25.07 -23.75
C SER A 234 -6.87 23.64 -24.12
N GLU A 235 -6.71 23.39 -25.42
CA GLU A 235 -5.94 22.23 -25.88
C GLU A 235 -4.51 22.38 -25.35
N VAL A 236 -4.10 21.50 -24.43
CA VAL A 236 -2.71 21.42 -23.97
C VAL A 236 -2.25 19.98 -24.07
N ASP A 237 -1.15 19.85 -24.79
CA ASP A 237 -0.37 18.65 -25.08
C ASP A 237 -0.06 17.83 -23.80
N GLY A 238 -0.52 16.58 -23.75
CA GLY A 238 0.16 15.41 -23.14
C GLY A 238 0.75 15.47 -21.73
N ALA A 239 0.38 16.40 -20.84
CA ALA A 239 0.96 16.46 -19.49
C ALA A 239 0.38 15.34 -18.60
N VAL A 240 1.23 14.34 -18.29
CA VAL A 240 0.96 13.31 -17.28
C VAL A 240 0.61 13.99 -15.95
N GLY A 241 -0.50 13.61 -15.32
CA GLY A 241 -0.93 14.11 -14.00
C GLY A 241 0.04 13.72 -12.90
N LEU A 242 1.14 14.47 -12.79
CA LEU A 242 2.20 14.31 -11.81
C LEU A 242 2.02 15.33 -10.69
N ASP A 243 2.17 14.88 -9.44
CA ASP A 243 2.34 15.79 -8.31
C ASP A 243 3.73 16.47 -8.33
N ASP A 244 3.97 17.41 -7.41
CA ASP A 244 5.25 18.14 -7.29
C ASP A 244 6.47 17.22 -7.08
N ASN A 245 6.26 15.94 -6.74
CA ASN A 245 7.30 14.94 -6.53
C ASN A 245 7.42 13.95 -7.70
N ASN A 246 6.84 14.25 -8.86
CA ASN A 246 6.77 13.34 -10.01
C ASN A 246 6.15 11.98 -9.67
N CYS A 247 5.13 12.00 -8.80
CA CYS A 247 4.35 10.83 -8.44
C CYS A 247 2.94 10.89 -9.06
N PRO A 248 2.26 9.74 -9.25
CA PRO A 248 0.89 9.72 -9.76
C PRO A 248 -0.15 10.31 -8.81
N ASP A 249 -1.27 10.77 -9.35
CA ASP A 249 -2.42 11.27 -8.59
C ASP A 249 -3.02 10.21 -7.65
N CYS A 250 -3.30 9.02 -8.21
CA CYS A 250 -3.94 7.93 -7.50
C CYS A 250 -2.89 7.03 -6.85
N CYS A 251 -3.17 6.53 -5.65
CA CYS A 251 -2.24 5.62 -4.96
C CYS A 251 -2.41 4.15 -5.35
N VAL A 252 -3.54 3.80 -5.99
CA VAL A 252 -3.95 2.41 -6.28
C VAL A 252 -4.71 2.37 -7.60
N VAL A 253 -4.43 1.36 -8.43
CA VAL A 253 -5.27 0.96 -9.56
C VAL A 253 -5.69 -0.49 -9.38
N PHE A 254 -6.97 -0.79 -9.58
CA PHE A 254 -7.46 -2.17 -9.64
C PHE A 254 -7.33 -2.72 -11.06
N LEU A 255 -7.03 -4.01 -11.19
CA LEU A 255 -6.98 -4.72 -12.46
C LEU A 255 -8.23 -5.59 -12.57
N ARG A 256 -9.07 -5.38 -13.59
CA ARG A 256 -10.35 -6.09 -13.73
C ARG A 256 -10.14 -7.61 -13.73
N GLY A 257 -10.67 -8.28 -12.70
CA GLY A 257 -10.62 -9.74 -12.57
C GLY A 257 -9.22 -10.30 -12.30
N HIS A 258 -8.27 -9.46 -11.85
CA HIS A 258 -6.88 -9.85 -11.69
C HIS A 258 -6.30 -9.43 -10.33
N GLY A 259 -6.49 -8.19 -9.87
CA GLY A 259 -5.89 -7.77 -8.60
C GLY A 259 -5.82 -6.26 -8.45
N PHE A 260 -4.75 -5.77 -7.83
CA PHE A 260 -4.43 -4.35 -7.78
C PHE A 260 -2.93 -4.09 -7.90
N VAL A 261 -2.60 -2.83 -8.20
CA VAL A 261 -1.24 -2.29 -8.13
C VAL A 261 -1.27 -1.02 -7.29
N THR A 262 -0.32 -0.89 -6.37
CA THR A 262 -0.08 0.32 -5.57
C THR A 262 1.41 0.66 -5.59
N TRP A 263 1.73 1.90 -5.29
CA TRP A 263 3.11 2.40 -5.27
C TRP A 263 3.35 3.24 -4.03
N ALA A 264 4.60 3.55 -3.71
CA ALA A 264 4.97 4.61 -2.76
C ALA A 264 6.41 5.13 -2.99
N VAL A 265 6.80 6.13 -2.19
CA VAL A 265 8.15 6.72 -2.15
C VAL A 265 9.11 5.94 -1.23
N SER A 266 8.66 4.82 -0.64
CA SER A 266 9.46 3.90 0.17
C SER A 266 8.85 2.50 0.13
N ILE A 267 9.66 1.45 0.39
CA ILE A 267 9.17 0.07 0.49
C ILE A 267 8.10 -0.03 1.58
N GLU A 268 8.33 0.62 2.71
CA GLU A 268 7.49 0.51 3.90
C GLU A 268 6.11 1.11 3.66
N ASP A 269 6.05 2.25 2.97
CA ASP A 269 4.77 2.88 2.63
C ASP A 269 4.02 2.12 1.54
N ALA A 270 4.71 1.47 0.60
CA ALA A 270 4.07 0.59 -0.38
C ALA A 270 3.45 -0.63 0.31
N VAL A 271 4.18 -1.24 1.25
CA VAL A 271 3.68 -2.33 2.11
C VAL A 271 2.51 -1.86 2.99
N TYR A 272 2.59 -0.66 3.58
CA TYR A 272 1.50 -0.06 4.34
C TYR A 272 0.25 0.07 3.48
N ARG A 273 0.36 0.68 2.29
CA ARG A 273 -0.75 0.89 1.37
C ARG A 273 -1.41 -0.44 1.00
N ALA A 274 -0.63 -1.46 0.65
CA ALA A 274 -1.16 -2.79 0.34
C ALA A 274 -1.94 -3.41 1.52
N ILE A 275 -1.36 -3.42 2.73
CA ILE A 275 -2.01 -3.97 3.93
C ILE A 275 -3.31 -3.22 4.24
N HIS A 276 -3.25 -1.90 4.23
CA HIS A 276 -4.38 -1.07 4.62
C HIS A 276 -5.47 -1.01 3.54
N LEU A 277 -5.12 -1.18 2.26
CA LEU A 277 -6.05 -1.38 1.15
C LEU A 277 -6.87 -2.66 1.35
N ARG A 278 -6.21 -3.81 1.60
CA ARG A 278 -6.91 -5.07 1.86
C ARG A 278 -7.85 -4.95 3.06
N ARG A 279 -7.37 -4.39 4.18
CA ARG A 279 -8.21 -4.17 5.37
C ARG A 279 -9.41 -3.28 5.06
N ASN A 280 -9.22 -2.22 4.27
CA ASN A 280 -10.31 -1.35 3.84
C ASN A 280 -11.35 -2.11 3.01
N ALA A 281 -10.89 -2.95 2.09
CA ALA A 281 -11.75 -3.80 1.26
C ALA A 281 -12.57 -4.79 2.11
N ASP A 282 -11.95 -5.44 3.09
CA ASP A 282 -12.64 -6.32 4.04
C ASP A 282 -13.70 -5.55 4.86
N ILE A 283 -13.36 -4.36 5.36
CA ILE A 283 -14.28 -3.51 6.14
C ILE A 283 -15.48 -3.08 5.27
N GLN A 284 -15.23 -2.53 4.08
CA GLN A 284 -16.29 -2.06 3.20
C GLN A 284 -17.19 -3.21 2.75
N THR A 285 -16.62 -4.36 2.39
CA THR A 285 -17.38 -5.56 1.98
C THR A 285 -18.31 -6.02 3.10
N ASN A 286 -17.80 -6.11 4.32
CA ASN A 286 -18.60 -6.52 5.48
C ASN A 286 -19.69 -5.49 5.82
N ALA A 287 -19.39 -4.19 5.72
CA ALA A 287 -20.38 -3.13 5.95
C ALA A 287 -21.50 -3.17 4.89
N MET A 288 -21.15 -3.35 3.61
CA MET A 288 -22.13 -3.50 2.53
C MET A 288 -23.00 -4.75 2.68
N ALA A 289 -22.42 -5.87 3.15
CA ALA A 289 -23.18 -7.08 3.43
C ALA A 289 -24.22 -6.87 4.54
N GLN A 290 -23.87 -6.14 5.60
CA GLN A 290 -24.81 -5.79 6.68
C GLN A 290 -25.93 -4.86 6.21
N ARG A 291 -25.62 -3.88 5.36
CA ARG A 291 -26.62 -2.97 4.75
C ARG A 291 -27.71 -3.72 3.99
N ASN A 292 -27.39 -4.83 3.33
CA ASN A 292 -28.41 -5.63 2.63
C ASN A 292 -29.45 -6.27 3.56
N SER A 293 -29.21 -6.29 4.88
CA SER A 293 -30.06 -6.93 5.89
C SER A 293 -30.57 -5.97 6.97
N THR A 294 -30.24 -4.69 6.89
CA THR A 294 -30.53 -3.67 7.92
C THR A 294 -30.80 -2.30 7.29
N ASP A 295 -31.30 -1.34 8.05
CA ASP A 295 -31.43 0.07 7.63
C ASP A 295 -30.10 0.85 7.75
N MET A 296 -28.97 0.15 7.84
CA MET A 296 -27.65 0.78 7.98
C MET A 296 -27.19 1.37 6.65
N GLU A 297 -26.75 2.62 6.67
CA GLU A 297 -26.00 3.22 5.57
C GLU A 297 -24.50 3.17 5.85
N VAL A 298 -23.70 2.86 4.82
CA VAL A 298 -22.24 2.85 4.95
C VAL A 298 -21.74 4.30 4.89
N VAL A 299 -21.13 4.75 5.98
CA VAL A 299 -20.54 6.09 6.08
C VAL A 299 -19.04 5.99 5.84
N TYR A 300 -18.58 6.67 4.79
CA TYR A 300 -17.16 6.74 4.42
C TYR A 300 -16.49 7.97 5.05
N LEU A 301 -15.17 8.01 5.03
CA LEU A 301 -14.44 9.23 5.35
C LEU A 301 -14.84 10.35 4.38
N SER A 302 -15.04 11.55 4.91
CA SER A 302 -15.16 12.76 4.10
C SER A 302 -13.85 13.05 3.35
N PRO A 303 -13.89 13.83 2.25
CA PRO A 303 -12.67 14.22 1.53
C PRO A 303 -11.63 14.91 2.42
N ARG A 304 -12.06 15.67 3.42
CA ARG A 304 -11.16 16.32 4.38
C ARG A 304 -10.51 15.30 5.32
N GLU A 305 -11.29 14.39 5.90
CA GLU A 305 -10.77 13.34 6.79
C GLU A 305 -9.79 12.42 6.05
N ALA A 306 -10.11 12.02 4.82
CA ALA A 306 -9.23 11.19 4.00
C ALA A 306 -7.87 11.88 3.74
N ARG A 307 -7.91 13.18 3.38
CA ARG A 307 -6.70 14.00 3.18
C ARG A 307 -5.88 14.14 4.45
N ASP A 308 -6.51 14.55 5.56
CA ASP A 308 -5.82 14.73 6.84
C ASP A 308 -5.19 13.39 7.28
N CYS A 309 -5.88 12.26 7.09
CA CYS A 309 -5.31 10.93 7.36
C CYS A 309 -4.11 10.63 6.45
N LYS A 310 -4.22 10.91 5.14
CA LYS A 310 -3.15 10.72 4.15
C LYS A 310 -1.87 11.46 4.57
N GLU A 311 -2.01 12.71 4.98
CA GLU A 311 -0.89 13.60 5.28
C GLU A 311 -0.27 13.35 6.67
N THR A 312 -1.05 12.83 7.62
CA THR A 312 -0.59 12.73 9.02
C THR A 312 -0.24 11.31 9.48
N ILE A 313 -1.05 10.31 9.13
CA ILE A 313 -0.99 8.97 9.75
C ILE A 313 -0.90 7.80 8.77
N ASN A 314 -1.17 7.98 7.47
CA ASN A 314 -1.10 6.91 6.47
C ASN A 314 0.31 6.68 5.95
N LYS A 315 1.18 6.24 6.86
CA LYS A 315 2.58 5.89 6.59
C LYS A 315 3.03 4.79 7.53
N ALA A 316 3.97 3.98 7.08
CA ALA A 316 4.59 2.98 7.94
C ALA A 316 5.54 3.68 8.93
N THR A 317 5.18 3.67 10.21
CA THR A 317 6.13 4.08 11.25
C THR A 317 7.18 3.00 11.47
N PRO A 318 8.38 3.34 11.97
CA PRO A 318 9.40 2.34 12.28
C PRO A 318 8.90 1.22 13.21
N GLN A 319 8.06 1.55 14.19
CA GLN A 319 7.49 0.57 15.12
C GLN A 319 6.51 -0.38 14.44
N VAL A 320 5.69 0.13 13.51
CA VAL A 320 4.74 -0.69 12.74
C VAL A 320 5.50 -1.64 11.82
N TRP A 321 6.52 -1.14 11.10
CA TRP A 321 7.39 -1.99 10.28
C TRP A 321 8.05 -3.09 11.11
N MET A 322 8.69 -2.73 12.23
CA MET A 322 9.31 -3.69 13.15
C MET A 322 8.33 -4.75 13.66
N ALA A 323 7.09 -4.37 13.94
CA ALA A 323 6.05 -5.31 14.39
C ALA A 323 5.67 -6.30 13.27
N TRP A 324 5.52 -5.82 12.03
CA TRP A 324 5.25 -6.70 10.89
C TRP A 324 6.42 -7.63 10.57
N SER A 325 7.65 -7.11 10.58
CA SER A 325 8.87 -7.92 10.43
C SER A 325 8.92 -9.00 11.51
N ALA A 326 8.69 -8.64 12.78
CA ALA A 326 8.70 -9.59 13.88
C ALA A 326 7.61 -10.67 13.76
N HIS A 327 6.42 -10.35 13.24
CA HIS A 327 5.40 -11.36 12.96
C HIS A 327 5.86 -12.33 11.88
N ALA A 328 6.38 -11.83 10.76
CA ALA A 328 6.89 -12.67 9.69
C ALA A 328 8.03 -13.58 10.19
N GLU A 329 9.05 -13.01 10.85
CA GLU A 329 10.19 -13.76 11.39
C GLU A 329 9.77 -14.83 12.41
N ARG A 330 8.85 -14.51 13.32
CA ARG A 330 8.43 -15.42 14.40
C ARG A 330 7.39 -16.44 13.96
N SER A 331 6.82 -16.31 12.76
CA SER A 331 5.90 -17.30 12.19
C SER A 331 6.57 -18.64 11.90
N GLY A 332 7.89 -18.65 11.68
CA GLY A 332 8.65 -19.83 11.27
C GLY A 332 8.45 -20.24 9.81
N LEU A 333 7.70 -19.47 9.02
CA LEU A 333 7.41 -19.76 7.60
C LEU A 333 8.59 -19.46 6.69
N TYR A 334 9.42 -18.47 7.03
CA TYR A 334 10.47 -17.94 6.16
C TYR A 334 11.86 -18.36 6.63
N ARG A 335 12.77 -18.54 5.67
CA ARG A 335 14.20 -18.70 5.93
C ARG A 335 14.91 -17.50 5.33
N THR A 336 15.73 -16.83 6.11
CA THR A 336 16.61 -15.76 5.60
C THR A 336 18.05 -16.24 5.69
N GLU A 337 18.71 -16.40 4.56
CA GLU A 337 20.10 -16.81 4.54
C GLU A 337 20.98 -15.62 4.88
N ARG A 338 21.55 -15.63 6.09
CA ARG A 338 22.63 -14.70 6.43
C ARG A 338 23.89 -15.17 5.70
N GLY A 339 24.54 -14.26 4.98
CA GLY A 339 25.82 -14.51 4.31
C GLY A 339 26.77 -15.28 5.22
N GLY A 340 27.32 -16.39 4.71
CA GLY A 340 27.87 -17.47 5.52
C GLY A 340 28.95 -17.07 6.52
N GLY A 341 28.63 -17.24 7.81
CA GLY A 341 29.57 -17.66 8.83
C GLY A 341 29.28 -19.12 9.13
N GLY A 342 30.11 -20.02 8.59
CA GLY A 342 29.91 -21.46 8.71
C GLY A 342 29.72 -21.93 10.14
N ARG A 343 28.61 -22.62 10.39
CA ARG A 343 28.53 -23.63 11.43
C ARG A 343 27.65 -24.75 10.92
N SER A 344 28.30 -25.80 10.42
CA SER A 344 27.66 -27.08 10.19
C SER A 344 27.10 -27.57 11.53
N THR A 345 25.78 -27.60 11.65
CA THR A 345 25.13 -28.44 12.63
C THR A 345 25.11 -29.84 12.02
N GLY A 346 26.05 -30.67 12.45
CA GLY A 346 26.10 -32.08 12.09
C GLY A 346 24.78 -32.75 12.43
N ALA A 347 24.09 -33.24 11.40
CA ALA A 347 22.99 -34.16 11.57
C ALA A 347 23.57 -35.47 12.12
N GLY A 348 23.13 -35.84 13.32
CA GLY A 348 23.43 -37.13 13.91
C GLY A 348 22.88 -38.26 13.04
N GLU A 349 23.71 -39.27 12.84
CA GLU A 349 23.36 -40.52 12.17
C GLU A 349 22.17 -41.18 12.88
N GLY A 350 21.03 -41.22 12.19
CA GLY A 350 19.87 -42.01 12.59
C GLY A 350 20.10 -43.48 12.24
N SER A 351 20.48 -44.26 13.25
CA SER A 351 20.51 -45.73 13.21
C SER A 351 19.11 -46.28 12.87
N THR A 352 19.01 -46.98 11.75
CA THR A 352 17.81 -47.72 11.33
C THR A 352 17.63 -48.97 12.19
N ALA A 353 16.66 -48.93 13.11
CA ALA A 353 16.15 -50.13 13.76
C ALA A 353 14.82 -50.52 13.09
N SER A 354 14.86 -51.59 12.30
CA SER A 354 13.70 -52.26 11.73
C SER A 354 12.82 -52.86 12.83
N LEU A 355 11.53 -52.57 12.79
CA LEU A 355 10.51 -53.32 13.53
C LEU A 355 9.69 -54.16 12.53
N PRO A 356 9.38 -55.43 12.81
CA PRO A 356 8.53 -56.24 11.96
C PRO A 356 7.04 -55.97 12.27
N CYS A 357 6.23 -55.81 11.23
CA CYS A 357 4.76 -55.86 11.33
C CYS A 357 4.27 -57.31 11.43
N PRO A 358 3.11 -57.54 12.08
CA PRO A 358 2.42 -58.83 12.10
C PRO A 358 1.83 -59.24 10.76
#